data_AF-A0A6B1DSA8-F1
#
_entry.id   AF-A0A6B1DSA8-F1
#
_cell.length_a   1.000
_cell.length_b   1.000
_cell.length_c   1.000
_cell.angle_alpha   90.00
_cell.angle_beta   90.00
_cell.angle_gamma   90.00
#
_symmetry.space_group_name_H-M   'P 1'
#
loop_
_entity.id
_entity.type
_entity.pdbx_description
1 polymer ?
#
loop_
_entity_poly.entity_id
_entity_poly.type
_entity_poly.pdbx_seq_one_letter_code
_entity_poly.pdbx_strand_id
1 'polypeptide(L)'
;MNGDLHGLVEECIDRLDRGALEADHLRELLAQIPRADNLVQDLLYLQCSTTSVTSQVLGVQFISGGQVQPEPDSVADFPYQSVLEAMRDGWRVVQFPNMALLLDEERTYGLGCEFILERRSNSNPQGGGTGC
;
A
#
# COMPACT_ATOMS: atom_id res chain seq x y z
N MET A 1 5.51 7.57 10.16
CA MET A 1 4.87 6.86 11.29
C MET A 1 5.66 5.65 11.82
N ASN A 2 6.91 5.38 11.39
CA ASN A 2 7.73 4.27 11.94
C ASN A 2 8.62 4.65 13.14
N GLY A 3 8.73 5.94 13.48
CA GLY A 3 9.59 6.40 14.58
C GLY A 3 9.08 6.05 15.98
N ASP A 4 7.75 5.92 16.15
CA ASP A 4 7.13 5.65 17.45
C ASP A 4 7.40 4.21 17.91
N LEU A 5 7.23 3.23 17.01
CA LEU A 5 7.42 1.81 17.35
C LEU A 5 8.87 1.48 17.70
N HIS A 6 9.84 2.04 16.96
CA HIS A 6 11.25 1.80 17.23
C HIS A 6 11.66 2.30 18.61
N GLY A 7 11.23 3.52 18.98
CA GLY A 7 11.50 4.09 20.30
C GLY A 7 10.87 3.28 21.44
N LEU A 8 9.65 2.78 21.24
CA LEU A 8 8.98 1.93 22.23
C LEU A 8 9.67 0.57 22.42
N VAL A 9 10.20 -0.01 21.33
CA VAL A 9 11.01 -1.24 21.41
C VAL A 9 12.31 -0.97 22.16
N GLU A 10 13.01 0.13 21.86
CA GLU A 10 14.23 0.53 22.58
C GLU A 10 13.95 0.72 24.07
N GLU A 11 12.85 1.38 24.45
CA GLU A 11 12.46 1.55 25.85
C GLU A 11 12.17 0.21 26.54
N CYS A 12 11.52 -0.74 25.85
CA CYS A 12 11.30 -2.08 26.38
C CYS A 12 12.61 -2.84 26.60
N ILE A 13 13.59 -2.71 25.70
CA ILE A 13 14.93 -3.31 25.85
C ILE A 13 15.62 -2.71 27.06
N ASP A 14 15.60 -1.39 27.19
CA ASP A 14 16.18 -0.65 28.32
C ASP A 14 15.59 -1.06 29.68
N ARG A 15 14.29 -1.37 29.71
CA ARG A 15 13.59 -1.87 30.91
C ARG A 15 13.94 -3.33 31.19
N LEU A 16 14.12 -4.14 30.14
CA LEU A 16 14.56 -5.54 30.27
C LEU A 16 15.96 -5.61 30.91
N ASP A 17 16.90 -4.80 30.42
CA ASP A 17 18.27 -4.76 30.93
C ASP A 17 18.33 -4.33 32.41
N ARG A 18 17.39 -3.49 32.82
CA ARG A 18 17.23 -3.05 34.23
C ARG A 18 16.41 -4.02 35.09
N GLY A 19 15.89 -5.10 34.52
CA GLY A 19 15.02 -6.06 35.23
C GLY A 19 13.65 -5.49 35.63
N ALA A 20 13.23 -4.38 35.01
CA ALA A 20 11.98 -3.67 35.28
C ALA A 20 10.92 -3.89 34.18
N LEU A 21 11.15 -4.84 33.27
CA LEU A 21 10.17 -5.18 32.25
C LEU A 21 9.02 -5.97 32.86
N GLU A 22 7.81 -5.53 32.57
CA GLU A 22 6.57 -6.15 33.04
C GLU A 22 5.68 -6.50 31.85
N ALA A 23 4.73 -7.41 32.07
CA ALA A 23 3.83 -7.86 31.01
C ALA A 23 3.00 -6.73 30.40
N ASP A 24 2.65 -5.70 31.18
CA ASP A 24 1.83 -4.58 30.70
C ASP A 24 2.58 -3.72 29.67
N HIS A 25 3.89 -3.51 29.84
CA HIS A 25 4.72 -2.82 28.85
C HIS A 25 4.72 -3.56 27.49
N LEU A 26 4.77 -4.89 27.51
CA LEU A 26 4.70 -5.70 26.28
C LEU A 26 3.31 -5.67 25.65
N ARG A 27 2.24 -5.59 26.45
CA ARG A 27 0.86 -5.47 25.93
C ARG A 27 0.63 -4.13 25.26
N GLU A 28 1.14 -3.04 25.84
CA GLU A 28 1.10 -1.70 25.23
C GLU A 28 1.84 -1.66 23.90
N LEU A 29 3.03 -2.27 23.84
CA LEU A 29 3.78 -2.40 22.58
C LEU A 29 2.99 -3.20 21.54
N LEU A 30 2.44 -4.35 21.92
CA LEU A 30 1.63 -5.19 21.03
C LEU A 30 0.38 -4.48 20.52
N ALA A 31 -0.23 -3.57 21.31
CA ALA A 31 -1.39 -2.80 20.88
C ALA A 31 -1.06 -1.79 19.76
N GLN A 32 0.20 -1.37 19.64
CA GLN A 32 0.66 -0.45 18.59
C GLN A 32 1.13 -1.16 17.32
N ILE A 33 1.35 -2.48 17.37
CA ILE A 33 1.71 -3.27 16.20
C ILE A 33 0.42 -3.63 15.45
N PRO A 34 0.25 -3.20 14.19
CA PRO A 34 -0.88 -3.61 13.37
C PRO A 34 -0.91 -5.14 13.29
N ARG A 35 -2.01 -5.76 13.72
CA ARG A 35 -2.16 -7.20 13.59
C ARG A 35 -2.41 -7.58 12.13
N ALA A 36 -1.75 -8.65 11.69
CA ALA A 36 -1.79 -9.10 10.31
C ALA A 36 -3.17 -9.60 9.85
N ASP A 37 -4.06 -9.94 10.78
CA ASP A 37 -5.44 -10.38 10.57
C ASP A 37 -6.38 -9.26 10.08
N ASN A 38 -6.01 -7.99 10.26
CA ASN A 38 -6.76 -6.83 9.76
C ASN A 38 -6.10 -6.13 8.56
N LEU A 39 -5.04 -6.71 7.98
CA LEU A 39 -4.40 -6.12 6.81
C LEU A 39 -5.22 -6.43 5.55
N VAL A 40 -5.61 -5.37 4.85
CA VAL A 40 -6.22 -5.46 3.52
C VAL A 40 -5.18 -5.12 2.45
N GLN A 41 -5.43 -5.63 1.26
CA GLN A 41 -4.61 -5.34 0.11
C GLN A 41 -5.05 -4.00 -0.50
N ASP A 42 -4.11 -3.07 -0.56
CA ASP A 42 -4.19 -1.90 -1.42
C ASP A 42 -3.64 -2.28 -2.80
N LEU A 43 -4.29 -1.83 -3.88
CA LEU A 43 -3.81 -2.00 -5.25
C LEU A 43 -3.61 -0.63 -5.91
N LEU A 44 -2.49 -0.48 -6.61
CA LEU A 44 -2.16 0.71 -7.38
C LEU A 44 -1.89 0.31 -8.83
N TYR A 45 -2.68 0.84 -9.74
CA TYR A 45 -2.50 0.70 -11.17
C TYR A 45 -1.82 1.96 -11.68
N LEU A 46 -0.68 1.80 -12.34
CA LEU A 46 0.07 2.87 -12.96
C LEU A 46 0.18 2.62 -14.45
N GLN A 47 -0.44 3.48 -15.24
CA GLN A 47 -0.20 3.51 -16.68
C GLN A 47 1.03 4.39 -16.93
N CYS A 48 2.02 3.86 -17.63
CA CYS A 48 3.26 4.54 -17.94
C CYS A 48 3.41 4.80 -19.45
N SER A 49 4.35 5.67 -19.83
CA SER A 49 4.67 5.89 -21.26
C SER A 49 5.47 4.74 -21.90
N THR A 50 6.11 3.89 -21.10
CA THR A 50 6.88 2.71 -21.53
C THR A 50 6.82 1.61 -20.47
N THR A 51 7.37 0.43 -20.77
CA THR A 51 7.50 -0.70 -19.82
C THR A 51 8.66 -0.56 -18.83
N SER A 52 9.31 0.62 -18.75
CA SER A 52 10.35 0.86 -17.75
C SER A 52 9.74 1.30 -16.41
N VAL A 53 10.27 0.79 -15.29
CA VAL A 53 9.85 1.24 -13.95
C VAL A 53 10.22 2.69 -13.64
N THR A 54 11.14 3.27 -14.42
CA THR A 54 11.51 4.70 -14.34
C THR A 54 10.70 5.57 -15.29
N SER A 55 9.78 4.98 -16.04
CA SER A 55 8.95 5.70 -16.99
C SER A 55 7.98 6.63 -16.29
N GLN A 56 7.64 7.73 -16.96
CA GLN A 56 6.66 8.68 -16.49
C GLN A 56 5.28 8.01 -16.39
N VAL A 57 4.62 8.22 -15.25
CA VAL A 57 3.21 7.87 -15.04
C VAL A 57 2.32 8.83 -15.83
N LEU A 58 1.38 8.26 -16.58
CA LEU A 58 0.38 8.95 -17.41
C LEU A 58 -1.04 8.82 -16.87
N GLY A 59 -1.27 7.85 -15.99
CA GLY A 59 -2.58 7.58 -15.43
C GLY A 59 -2.45 6.71 -14.19
N VAL A 60 -3.42 6.84 -13.29
CA VAL A 60 -3.41 6.15 -12.01
C VAL A 60 -4.82 5.74 -11.58
N GLN A 61 -4.96 4.50 -11.11
CA GLN A 61 -6.12 4.06 -10.37
C GLN A 61 -5.65 3.45 -9.04
N PHE A 62 -6.21 3.91 -7.94
CA PHE A 62 -5.89 3.43 -6.60
C PHE A 62 -7.11 2.72 -5.98
N ILE A 63 -6.88 1.57 -5.37
CA ILE A 63 -7.85 0.83 -4.57
C ILE A 63 -7.28 0.74 -3.16
N SER A 64 -8.05 1.21 -2.19
CA SER A 64 -7.67 1.15 -0.78
C SER A 64 -8.85 0.67 0.06
N GLY A 65 -8.56 -0.20 1.03
CA GLY A 65 -9.62 -0.73 1.90
C GLY A 65 -10.70 -1.51 1.15
N GLY A 66 -10.38 -2.07 -0.03
CA GLY A 66 -11.35 -2.73 -0.91
C GLY A 66 -12.28 -1.76 -1.65
N GLN A 67 -11.99 -0.46 -1.67
CA GLN A 67 -12.78 0.57 -2.36
C GLN A 67 -11.94 1.29 -3.41
N VAL A 68 -12.52 1.48 -4.59
CA VAL A 68 -11.96 2.30 -5.68
C VAL A 68 -11.91 3.75 -5.20
N GLN A 69 -10.71 4.33 -5.19
CA GLN A 69 -10.52 5.73 -4.84
C GLN A 69 -10.79 6.63 -6.06
N PRO A 70 -11.25 7.87 -5.86
CA PRO A 70 -11.36 8.85 -6.94
C PRO A 70 -10.02 9.03 -7.65
N GLU A 71 -10.06 9.15 -8.98
CA GLU A 71 -8.89 9.54 -9.75
C GLU A 71 -8.48 10.98 -9.38
N PRO A 72 -7.17 11.30 -9.36
CA PRO A 72 -6.73 12.67 -9.14
C PRO A 72 -7.09 13.55 -10.33
N ASP A 73 -7.38 14.83 -10.06
CA ASP A 73 -7.67 15.84 -11.11
C ASP A 73 -6.51 15.99 -12.11
N SER A 74 -5.28 15.74 -11.65
CA SER A 74 -4.07 15.71 -12.46
C SER A 74 -3.09 14.66 -11.94
N VAL A 75 -2.43 13.96 -12.85
CA VAL A 75 -1.37 12.99 -12.52
C VAL A 75 -0.17 13.67 -11.87
N ALA A 76 0.05 14.96 -12.14
CA ALA A 76 1.10 15.74 -11.48
C ALA A 76 0.86 15.90 -9.97
N ASP A 77 -0.40 15.82 -9.52
CA ASP A 77 -0.77 15.91 -8.10
C ASP A 77 -0.67 14.55 -7.38
N PHE A 78 -0.43 13.47 -8.13
CA PHE A 78 -0.25 12.15 -7.55
C PHE A 78 1.17 12.02 -6.93
N PRO A 79 1.33 11.32 -5.78
CA PRO A 79 2.60 11.26 -5.06
C PRO A 79 3.76 10.58 -5.81
N TYR A 80 3.45 9.78 -6.83
CA TYR A 80 4.45 8.99 -7.56
C TYR A 80 4.44 9.34 -9.05
N GLN A 81 5.58 9.75 -9.55
CA GLN A 81 5.80 10.09 -10.96
C GLN A 81 6.44 8.94 -11.76
N SER A 82 6.88 7.89 -11.05
CA SER A 82 7.34 6.63 -11.63
C SER A 82 7.02 5.43 -10.72
N VAL A 83 6.99 4.23 -11.29
CA VAL A 83 6.82 2.97 -10.54
C VAL A 83 7.94 2.81 -9.51
N LEU A 84 9.16 3.25 -9.85
CA LEU A 84 10.32 3.19 -8.96
C LEU A 84 10.11 4.00 -7.67
N GLU A 85 9.44 5.14 -7.74
CA GLU A 85 9.11 5.94 -6.54
C GLU A 85 8.12 5.21 -5.64
N ALA A 86 7.06 4.63 -6.21
CA ALA A 86 6.14 3.81 -5.44
C ALA A 86 6.86 2.61 -4.79
N MET A 87 7.77 1.95 -5.51
CA MET A 87 8.57 0.85 -4.95
C MET A 87 9.42 1.27 -3.75
N ARG A 88 9.99 2.48 -3.76
CA ARG A 88 10.74 3.02 -2.61
C ARG A 88 9.86 3.22 -1.38
N ASP A 89 8.58 3.52 -1.59
CA ASP A 89 7.55 3.67 -0.55
C ASP A 89 6.96 2.33 -0.07
N GLY A 90 7.52 1.20 -0.53
CA GLY A 90 7.18 -0.13 -0.06
C GLY A 90 6.08 -0.82 -0.87
N TRP A 91 5.67 -0.24 -2.00
CA TRP A 91 4.83 -0.93 -2.97
C TRP A 91 5.60 -2.08 -3.64
N ARG A 92 4.90 -3.17 -3.94
CA ARG A 92 5.47 -4.36 -4.58
C ARG A 92 4.78 -4.59 -5.91
N VAL A 93 5.55 -4.74 -6.98
CA VAL A 93 4.97 -5.08 -8.29
C VAL A 93 4.36 -6.48 -8.24
N VAL A 94 3.11 -6.58 -8.66
CA VAL A 94 2.37 -7.85 -8.79
C VAL A 94 1.95 -8.05 -10.24
N GLN A 95 1.65 -9.30 -10.57
CA GLN A 95 1.22 -9.68 -11.90
C GLN A 95 -0.18 -10.28 -11.83
N PHE A 96 -1.12 -9.70 -12.57
CA PHE A 96 -2.40 -10.35 -12.86
C PHE A 96 -2.27 -11.34 -14.01
N PRO A 97 -3.28 -12.22 -14.21
CA PRO A 97 -3.35 -13.07 -15.38
C PRO A 97 -2.99 -12.28 -16.64
N ASN A 98 -2.18 -12.88 -17.51
CA ASN A 98 -1.68 -12.20 -18.69
C ASN A 98 -2.86 -11.79 -19.59
N MET A 99 -3.23 -10.51 -19.54
CA MET A 99 -4.35 -9.95 -20.30
C MET A 99 -4.09 -10.00 -21.81
N ALA A 100 -2.83 -10.16 -22.24
CA ALA A 100 -2.52 -10.39 -23.65
C ALA A 100 -3.08 -11.72 -24.18
N LEU A 101 -3.40 -12.68 -23.29
CA LEU A 101 -4.08 -13.93 -23.65
C LEU A 101 -5.60 -13.74 -23.85
N LEU A 102 -6.14 -12.58 -23.47
CA LEU A 102 -7.55 -12.20 -23.64
C LEU A 102 -7.74 -11.19 -24.79
N LEU A 103 -6.67 -10.78 -25.48
CA LEU A 103 -6.74 -9.92 -26.65
C LEU A 103 -7.37 -10.69 -27.81
N ASP A 104 -8.60 -10.29 -28.16
CA ASP A 104 -9.23 -10.60 -29.44
C ASP A 104 -8.72 -9.59 -30.48
N GLU A 105 -8.46 -10.03 -31.71
CA GLU A 105 -7.81 -9.24 -32.78
C GLU A 105 -8.59 -7.94 -33.11
N GLU A 106 -9.88 -7.87 -32.75
CA GLU A 106 -10.75 -6.71 -32.94
C GLU A 106 -10.64 -5.63 -31.83
N ARG A 107 -9.98 -5.89 -30.70
CA ARG A 107 -9.90 -4.95 -29.56
C ARG A 107 -8.46 -4.76 -29.08
N THR A 108 -7.68 -3.99 -29.83
CA THR A 108 -6.31 -3.56 -29.49
C THR A 108 -6.28 -2.46 -28.41
N TYR A 109 -6.93 -2.68 -27.26
CA TYR A 109 -6.89 -1.75 -26.11
C TYR A 109 -5.99 -2.24 -24.97
N GLY A 110 -5.01 -3.09 -25.26
CA GLY A 110 -3.92 -3.39 -24.34
C GLY A 110 -2.90 -2.26 -24.34
N LEU A 111 -3.12 -1.22 -23.53
CA LEU A 111 -2.07 -0.25 -23.19
C LEU A 111 -0.96 -1.03 -22.45
N GLY A 112 0.01 -1.56 -23.20
CA GLY A 112 1.01 -2.53 -22.71
C GLY A 112 2.03 -1.99 -21.70
N CYS A 113 1.80 -0.82 -21.13
CA CYS A 113 2.68 -0.14 -20.17
C CYS A 113 1.98 0.06 -18.81
N GLU A 114 1.12 -0.89 -18.42
CA GLU A 114 0.46 -0.89 -17.11
C GLU A 114 1.28 -1.68 -16.09
N PHE A 115 1.47 -1.08 -14.92
CA PHE A 115 2.04 -1.73 -13.74
C PHE A 115 0.98 -1.83 -12.67
N ILE A 116 0.96 -2.97 -11.99
CA ILE A 116 0.05 -3.23 -10.89
C ILE A 116 0.92 -3.46 -9.67
N LEU A 117 0.66 -2.69 -8.62
CA LEU A 117 1.42 -2.75 -7.39
C LEU A 117 0.48 -3.08 -6.24
N GLU A 118 0.98 -3.82 -5.27
CA GLU A 118 0.30 -4.10 -4.02
C GLU A 118 1.04 -3.49 -2.83
N ARG A 119 0.27 -3.17 -1.80
CA ARG A 119 0.76 -2.90 -0.45
C ARG A 119 -0.24 -3.44 0.55
N ARG A 120 0.21 -3.75 1.76
CA ARG A 120 -0.68 -4.07 2.88
C ARG A 120 -1.01 -2.80 3.64
N SER A 121 -2.29 -2.51 3.82
CA SER A 121 -2.79 -1.42 4.65
C SER A 121 -3.65 -1.97 5.78
N ASN A 122 -3.74 -1.25 6.88
CA ASN A 122 -4.62 -1.63 7.97
C ASN A 122 -6.06 -1.29 7.56
N SER A 123 -6.97 -2.27 7.54
CA SER A 123 -8.39 -1.96 7.41
C SER A 123 -8.84 -1.28 8.69
N ASN A 124 -9.38 -0.05 8.57
CA ASN A 124 -10.08 0.57 9.68
C ASN A 124 -11.56 0.13 9.60
N PRO A 125 -12.09 -0.65 10.55
CA PRO A 125 -13.51 -1.03 10.56
C PRO A 125 -14.39 0.12 11.07
N GLN A 126 -14.19 1.35 10.62
CA GLN A 126 -15.05 2.49 10.95
C GLN A 126 -15.81 2.96 9.71
N GLY A 127 -16.89 2.22 9.43
CA GLY A 127 -17.96 2.59 8.51
C GLY A 127 -19.32 2.14 9.03
N GLY A 128 -19.50 2.13 10.36
CA GLY A 128 -20.79 1.89 11.01
C GLY A 128 -21.62 3.17 11.04
N GLY A 129 -22.17 3.56 9.89
CA GLY A 129 -23.17 4.62 9.83
C GLY A 129 -24.47 4.16 10.47
N THR A 130 -24.66 4.44 11.76
CA THR A 130 -25.99 4.60 12.34
C THR A 130 -26.59 5.89 11.76
N GLY A 131 -27.28 5.77 10.62
CA GLY A 131 -28.25 6.76 10.19
C GLY A 131 -29.51 6.59 11.05
N CYS A 132 -29.92 7.69 11.68
CA CYS A 132 -31.16 7.84 12.43
C CYS A 132 -32.40 7.57 11.58
#